data_AF-A0A2E5Q8A9-F1
#
_entry.id   AF-A0A2E5Q8A9-F1
#
_cell.length_a   1.000
_cell.length_b   1.000
_cell.length_c   1.000
_cell.angle_alpha   90.00
_cell.angle_beta   90.00
_cell.angle_gamma   90.00
#
_symmetry.space_group_name_H-M   'P 1'
#
loop_
_entity.id
_entity.type
_entity.pdbx_description
1 polymer ?
#
loop_
_entity_poly.entity_id
_entity_poly.type
_entity_poly.pdbx_seq_one_letter_code
_entity_poly.pdbx_strand_id
1 'polypeptide(L)'
;MNARLAVLRRIVFSACLAGLVSGLVLTGIQMFGVLPIIVEAETYENSIGAPTLDQESSSQHHHYDPNAASDRYRLWWTALANVGIGIGFGLLLSAIYALRSPVTWAQGLAWGMGGYVTFFLAPAIGLPPGIPGDAVVALEARQLWWVLTVTCTGVGLLLLFLGPHWMFKVLGAVLLPVPHLIGAPYPDVYTGLAPEILANRFYLVAVIVNAIFWLVLGATSAVLFRRLAQKTVPES
;
A
#
# COMPACT_ATOMS: atom_id res chain seq x y z
N MET A 1 -23.20 -14.14 25.61
CA MET A 1 -22.66 -13.22 24.58
C MET A 1 -22.73 -13.94 23.23
N ASN A 2 -23.47 -13.40 22.26
CA ASN A 2 -23.79 -14.09 20.99
C ASN A 2 -22.50 -14.38 20.19
N ALA A 3 -22.36 -15.60 19.65
CA ALA A 3 -21.16 -16.04 18.91
C ALA A 3 -20.75 -15.07 17.79
N ARG A 4 -21.73 -14.44 17.12
CA ARG A 4 -21.50 -13.42 16.09
C ARG A 4 -20.78 -12.17 16.64
N LEU A 5 -21.14 -11.71 17.83
CA LEU A 5 -20.50 -10.56 18.48
C LEU A 5 -19.05 -10.89 18.89
N ALA A 6 -18.79 -12.12 19.32
CA ALA A 6 -17.44 -12.57 19.65
C ALA A 6 -16.51 -12.58 18.42
N VAL A 7 -17.01 -13.03 17.26
CA VAL A 7 -16.25 -13.01 16.00
C VAL A 7 -16.02 -11.58 15.51
N LEU A 8 -17.04 -10.72 15.53
CA LEU A 8 -16.89 -9.32 15.13
C LEU A 8 -15.84 -8.60 15.99
N ARG A 9 -15.91 -8.76 17.32
CA ARG A 9 -14.91 -8.21 18.24
C ARG A 9 -13.51 -8.71 17.89
N ARG A 10 -13.36 -10.01 17.61
CA ARG A 10 -12.07 -10.60 17.23
C ARG A 10 -11.51 -9.98 15.95
N ILE A 11 -12.35 -9.78 14.93
CA ILE A 11 -11.97 -9.13 13.67
C ILE A 11 -11.49 -7.70 13.94
N VAL A 12 -12.29 -6.89 14.62
CA VAL A 12 -11.99 -5.47 14.85
C VAL A 12 -10.72 -5.30 15.71
N PHE A 13 -10.61 -6.00 16.84
CA PHE A 13 -9.45 -5.85 17.72
C PHE A 13 -8.14 -6.32 17.09
N SER A 14 -8.16 -7.45 16.37
CA SER A 14 -6.96 -7.92 15.67
C SER A 14 -6.53 -6.96 14.57
N ALA A 15 -7.47 -6.41 13.81
CA ALA A 15 -7.20 -5.45 12.76
C ALA A 15 -6.67 -4.12 13.31
N CYS A 16 -7.29 -3.57 14.36
CA CYS A 16 -6.84 -2.32 14.97
C CYS A 16 -5.41 -2.40 15.48
N LEU A 17 -5.05 -3.47 16.19
CA LEU A 17 -3.72 -3.62 16.77
C LEU A 17 -2.68 -4.00 15.70
N ALA A 18 -3.01 -4.85 14.74
CA ALA A 18 -2.13 -5.15 13.61
C ALA A 18 -1.90 -3.93 12.72
N GLY A 19 -2.95 -3.13 12.48
CA GLY A 19 -2.88 -1.88 11.73
C GLY A 19 -2.04 -0.82 12.42
N LEU A 20 -2.14 -0.70 13.75
CA LEU A 20 -1.27 0.18 14.53
C LEU A 20 0.21 -0.24 14.39
N VAL A 21 0.51 -1.52 14.60
CA VAL A 21 1.90 -2.02 14.53
C VAL A 21 2.48 -1.85 13.13
N SER A 22 1.78 -2.33 12.10
CA SER A 22 2.24 -2.25 10.72
C SER A 22 2.34 -0.81 10.21
N GLY A 23 1.38 0.06 10.56
CA GLY A 23 1.39 1.47 10.17
C GLY A 23 2.54 2.26 10.80
N LEU A 24 2.84 2.02 12.08
CA LEU A 24 4.00 2.64 12.74
C LEU A 24 5.33 2.15 12.16
N VAL A 25 5.46 0.84 11.89
CA VAL A 25 6.63 0.27 11.23
C VAL A 25 6.82 0.89 9.84
N LEU A 26 5.75 0.96 9.04
CA LEU A 26 5.77 1.58 7.71
C LEU A 26 6.24 3.03 7.77
N THR A 27 5.71 3.80 8.73
CA THR A 27 6.09 5.20 8.92
C THR A 27 7.56 5.36 9.27
N GLY A 28 8.06 4.53 10.20
CA GLY A 28 9.47 4.54 10.58
C GLY A 28 10.39 4.23 9.40
N ILE A 29 10.03 3.25 8.56
CA ILE A 29 10.84 2.91 7.38
C ILE A 29 10.75 4.00 6.31
N GLN A 30 9.57 4.57 6.05
CA GLN A 30 9.38 5.66 5.09
C GLN A 30 10.22 6.89 5.45
N MET A 31 10.38 7.18 6.75
CA MET A 31 11.19 8.31 7.22
C MET A 31 12.64 8.27 6.71
N PHE A 32 13.24 7.08 6.62
CA PHE A 32 14.62 6.90 6.20
C PHE A 32 14.75 6.44 4.74
N GLY A 33 13.75 5.76 4.19
CA GLY A 33 13.79 5.23 2.84
C GLY A 33 13.20 6.18 1.80
N VAL A 34 11.98 6.65 2.05
CA VAL A 34 11.14 7.32 1.04
C VAL A 34 11.31 8.84 1.11
N LEU A 35 11.25 9.43 2.31
CA LEU A 35 11.31 10.89 2.48
C LEU A 35 12.59 11.53 1.91
N PRO A 36 13.80 10.98 2.10
CA PRO A 36 15.00 11.61 1.55
C PRO A 36 14.98 11.69 0.03
N ILE A 37 14.39 10.70 -0.63
CA ILE A 37 14.27 10.64 -2.10
C ILE A 37 13.26 11.68 -2.60
N ILE A 38 12.16 11.87 -1.87
CA ILE A 38 11.15 12.89 -2.19
C ILE A 38 11.76 14.29 -2.08
N VAL A 39 12.49 14.57 -0.99
CA VAL A 39 13.16 15.87 -0.79
C VAL A 39 14.19 16.14 -1.89
N GLU A 40 14.93 15.10 -2.31
CA GLU A 40 15.85 15.21 -3.43
C GLU A 40 15.12 15.52 -4.74
N ALA A 41 14.02 14.84 -5.04
CA ALA A 41 13.21 15.07 -6.24
C ALA A 41 12.62 16.50 -6.30
N GLU A 42 12.13 17.01 -5.16
CA GLU A 42 11.61 18.38 -5.03
C GLU A 42 12.66 19.45 -5.42
N THR A 43 13.97 19.19 -5.25
CA THR A 43 15.01 20.15 -5.67
C THR A 43 15.06 20.35 -7.19
N TYR A 44 14.80 19.30 -7.96
CA TYR A 44 14.75 19.38 -9.42
C TYR A 44 13.51 20.12 -9.90
N GLU A 45 12.35 19.86 -9.28
CA GLU A 45 11.09 20.56 -9.58
C GLU A 45 11.21 22.08 -9.32
N ASN A 46 11.79 22.46 -8.18
CA ASN A 46 11.97 23.85 -7.80
C ASN A 46 13.02 24.59 -8.66
N SER A 47 14.03 23.89 -9.17
CA SER A 47 15.09 24.49 -10.00
C SER A 47 14.61 24.97 -11.38
N ILE A 48 13.49 24.42 -11.86
CA ILE A 48 12.91 24.71 -13.18
C ILE A 48 11.71 25.68 -13.05
N GLY A 49 11.11 25.78 -11.87
CA GLY A 49 9.94 26.64 -11.58
C GLY A 49 10.23 28.12 -11.31
N ALA A 50 11.46 28.62 -11.45
CA ALA A 50 11.77 30.05 -11.30
C ALA A 50 11.57 30.79 -12.64
N PRO A 51 10.52 31.61 -12.83
CA PRO A 51 10.43 32.47 -13.98
C PRO A 51 11.39 33.64 -13.76
N THR A 52 12.31 33.85 -14.69
CA THR A 52 12.77 35.19 -15.00
C THR A 52 11.56 35.98 -15.49
N LEU A 53 11.00 36.90 -14.69
CA LEU A 53 10.32 38.14 -15.10
C LEU A 53 9.66 38.82 -13.87
N ASP A 54 9.95 40.11 -13.72
CA ASP A 54 9.43 41.00 -12.68
C ASP A 54 7.89 41.10 -12.69
N GLN A 55 7.22 40.92 -11.54
CA GLN A 55 6.13 41.79 -11.02
C GLN A 55 5.43 41.22 -9.77
N GLU A 56 5.20 42.11 -8.80
CA GLU A 56 4.44 41.93 -7.56
C GLU A 56 3.09 41.22 -7.77
N SER A 57 2.90 40.06 -7.14
CA SER A 57 1.61 39.69 -6.53
C SER A 57 1.79 38.51 -5.56
N SER A 58 1.42 38.77 -4.29
CA SER A 58 1.23 37.81 -3.18
C SER A 58 1.79 36.40 -3.37
N SER A 59 3.07 36.24 -3.07
CA SER A 59 3.67 34.96 -2.73
C SER A 59 2.98 34.40 -1.48
N GLN A 60 1.98 33.53 -1.67
CA GLN A 60 1.71 32.51 -0.67
C GLN A 60 2.92 31.58 -0.66
N HIS A 61 3.90 31.99 0.14
CA HIS A 61 5.05 31.20 0.46
C HIS A 61 4.58 29.91 1.13
N HIS A 62 4.49 28.81 0.39
CA HIS A 62 4.86 27.52 0.94
C HIS A 62 6.39 27.49 1.05
N HIS A 63 6.92 28.33 1.95
CA HIS A 63 8.26 28.14 2.45
C HIS A 63 8.32 26.72 3.00
N TYR A 64 9.29 25.94 2.53
CA TYR A 64 9.91 24.92 3.36
C TYR A 64 10.41 25.65 4.62
N ASP A 65 9.54 25.73 5.62
CA ASP A 65 9.82 26.34 6.89
C ASP A 65 10.67 25.33 7.67
N PRO A 66 11.91 25.66 8.07
CA PRO A 66 12.76 24.82 8.91
C PRO A 66 12.22 24.66 10.34
N ASN A 67 10.92 24.85 10.54
CA ASN A 67 10.27 24.58 11.78
C ASN A 67 10.08 23.07 11.93
N ALA A 68 10.82 22.48 12.87
CA ALA A 68 10.61 21.11 13.35
C ALA A 68 9.14 20.80 13.72
N ALA A 69 8.29 21.83 13.88
CA ALA A 69 6.85 21.70 14.05
C ALA A 69 6.10 21.27 12.76
N SER A 70 6.50 21.78 11.59
CA SER A 70 5.90 21.43 10.29
C SER A 70 6.23 19.99 9.89
N ASP A 71 7.50 19.60 10.01
CA ASP A 71 7.92 18.21 9.76
C ASP A 71 7.32 17.21 10.74
N ARG A 72 7.19 17.58 12.03
CA ARG A 72 6.51 16.75 13.02
C ARG A 72 5.02 16.60 12.71
N TYR A 73 4.37 17.64 12.21
CA TYR A 73 2.97 17.58 11.81
C TYR A 73 2.77 16.67 10.57
N ARG A 74 3.64 16.80 9.56
CA ARG A 74 3.66 15.91 8.39
C ARG A 74 3.87 14.46 8.80
N LEU A 75 4.88 14.19 9.63
CA LEU A 75 5.15 12.85 10.14
C LEU A 75 3.96 12.27 10.91
N TRP A 76 3.29 13.09 11.73
CA TRP A 76 2.09 12.65 12.45
C TRP A 76 0.94 12.29 11.52
N TRP A 77 0.70 13.09 10.48
CA TRP A 77 -0.35 12.80 9.51
C TRP A 77 -0.04 11.57 8.66
N THR A 78 1.22 11.39 8.25
CA THR A 78 1.70 10.17 7.60
C THR A 78 1.52 8.96 8.49
N ALA A 79 1.87 9.06 9.79
CA ALA A 79 1.69 7.99 10.75
C ALA A 79 0.22 7.59 10.89
N LEU A 80 -0.66 8.59 11.05
CA LEU A 80 -2.09 8.37 11.18
C LEU A 80 -2.69 7.73 9.93
N ALA A 81 -2.30 8.21 8.73
CA ALA A 81 -2.73 7.66 7.47
C ALA A 81 -2.26 6.20 7.28
N ASN A 82 -0.99 5.91 7.56
CA ASN A 82 -0.43 4.57 7.48
C ASN A 82 -1.11 3.60 8.46
N VAL A 83 -1.41 4.04 9.68
CA VAL A 83 -2.18 3.26 10.65
C VAL A 83 -3.60 3.02 10.13
N GLY A 84 -4.28 4.04 9.60
CA GLY A 84 -5.60 3.90 9.02
C GLY A 84 -5.65 2.88 7.87
N ILE A 85 -4.68 2.93 6.96
CA ILE A 85 -4.50 1.96 5.87
C ILE A 85 -4.26 0.55 6.44
N GLY A 86 -3.38 0.43 7.44
CA GLY A 86 -3.10 -0.82 8.14
C GLY A 86 -4.35 -1.42 8.79
N ILE A 87 -5.20 -0.60 9.40
CA ILE A 87 -6.47 -1.04 9.99
C ILE A 87 -7.41 -1.53 8.89
N GLY A 88 -7.56 -0.78 7.80
CA GLY A 88 -8.43 -1.14 6.67
C GLY A 88 -8.07 -2.50 6.06
N PHE A 89 -6.80 -2.71 5.70
CA PHE A 89 -6.33 -4.00 5.19
C PHE A 89 -6.31 -5.09 6.27
N GLY A 90 -6.05 -4.74 7.53
CA GLY A 90 -6.14 -5.66 8.66
C GLY A 90 -7.55 -6.22 8.84
N LEU A 91 -8.60 -5.40 8.63
CA LEU A 91 -10.00 -5.85 8.68
C LEU A 91 -10.29 -6.86 7.57
N LEU A 92 -9.81 -6.58 6.35
CA LEU A 92 -9.93 -7.48 5.20
C LEU A 92 -9.29 -8.84 5.50
N LEU A 93 -8.05 -8.85 5.99
CA LEU A 93 -7.33 -10.08 6.36
C LEU A 93 -8.03 -10.83 7.50
N SER A 94 -8.44 -10.14 8.56
CA SER A 94 -9.14 -10.77 9.68
C SER A 94 -10.50 -11.34 9.28
N ALA A 95 -11.20 -10.74 8.31
CA ALA A 95 -12.43 -11.30 7.75
C ALA A 95 -12.14 -12.62 7.00
N ILE A 96 -11.06 -12.68 6.21
CA ILE A 96 -10.62 -13.92 5.54
C ILE A 96 -10.31 -15.00 6.58
N TYR A 97 -9.62 -14.67 7.66
CA TYR A 97 -9.29 -15.62 8.73
C TYR A 97 -10.53 -16.15 9.46
N ALA A 98 -11.56 -15.33 9.61
CA ALA A 98 -12.84 -15.76 10.21
C ALA A 98 -13.53 -16.84 9.38
N LEU A 99 -13.35 -16.82 8.06
CA LEU A 99 -13.88 -17.83 7.13
C LEU A 99 -12.97 -19.07 7.01
N ARG A 100 -11.73 -19.01 7.54
CA ARG A 100 -10.66 -20.00 7.29
C ARG A 100 -9.92 -20.45 8.57
N SER A 101 -10.56 -20.32 9.73
CA SER A 101 -9.97 -20.71 11.02
C SER A 101 -9.83 -22.25 11.13
N PRO A 102 -8.73 -22.78 11.72
CA PRO A 102 -7.63 -22.08 12.39
C PRO A 102 -6.61 -21.47 11.42
N VAL A 103 -6.13 -20.26 11.75
CA VAL A 103 -5.08 -19.57 10.99
C VAL A 103 -3.72 -19.63 11.71
N THR A 104 -2.64 -19.89 10.98
CA THR A 104 -1.26 -19.82 11.48
C THR A 104 -0.56 -18.52 11.06
N TRP A 105 0.57 -18.19 11.69
CA TRP A 105 1.35 -17.01 11.32
C TRP A 105 1.89 -17.11 9.88
N ALA A 106 2.25 -18.31 9.42
CA ALA A 106 2.72 -18.56 8.06
C ALA A 106 1.60 -18.34 7.02
N GLN A 107 0.36 -18.77 7.34
CA GLN A 107 -0.81 -18.44 6.51
C GLN A 107 -1.08 -16.93 6.51
N GLY A 108 -0.89 -16.25 7.64
CA GLY A 108 -0.96 -14.79 7.72
C GLY A 108 0.05 -14.11 6.79
N LEU A 109 1.30 -14.57 6.75
CA LEU A 109 2.31 -14.08 5.82
C LEU A 109 1.91 -14.32 4.36
N ALA A 110 1.38 -15.50 4.03
CA ALA A 110 0.92 -15.81 2.67
C ALA A 110 -0.22 -14.89 2.22
N TRP A 111 -1.20 -14.64 3.11
CA TRP A 111 -2.28 -13.69 2.84
C TRP A 111 -1.78 -12.25 2.74
N GLY A 112 -0.84 -11.84 3.58
CA GLY A 112 -0.16 -10.55 3.50
C GLY A 112 0.57 -10.38 2.17
N MET A 113 1.31 -11.40 1.73
CA MET A 113 1.99 -11.41 0.43
C MET A 113 1.00 -11.37 -0.74
N GLY A 114 -0.12 -12.08 -0.67
CA GLY A 114 -1.19 -11.98 -1.66
C GLY A 114 -1.77 -10.56 -1.75
N GLY A 115 -1.97 -9.90 -0.60
CA GLY A 115 -2.38 -8.50 -0.52
C GLY A 115 -1.34 -7.56 -1.12
N TYR A 116 -0.06 -7.74 -0.81
CA TYR A 116 1.04 -6.99 -1.42
C TYR A 116 1.06 -7.10 -2.94
N VAL A 117 0.95 -8.32 -3.46
CA VAL A 117 0.92 -8.57 -4.91
C VAL A 117 -0.29 -7.88 -5.55
N THR A 118 -1.45 -7.98 -4.92
CA THR A 118 -2.72 -7.47 -5.43
C THR A 118 -2.79 -5.95 -5.44
N PHE A 119 -2.50 -5.31 -4.31
CA PHE A 119 -2.76 -3.87 -4.11
C PHE A 119 -1.56 -2.99 -4.46
N PHE A 120 -0.36 -3.55 -4.53
CA PHE A 120 0.86 -2.79 -4.80
C PHE A 120 1.68 -3.33 -5.96
N LEU A 121 2.21 -4.56 -5.87
CA LEU A 121 3.25 -5.01 -6.81
C LEU A 121 2.75 -5.13 -8.25
N ALA A 122 1.60 -5.78 -8.49
CA ALA A 122 1.07 -5.92 -9.84
C ALA A 122 0.74 -4.55 -10.45
N PRO A 123 0.03 -3.62 -9.77
CA PRO A 123 -0.09 -2.26 -10.26
C PRO A 123 1.26 -1.57 -10.52
N ALA A 124 2.23 -1.69 -9.61
CA ALA A 124 3.52 -1.01 -9.72
C ALA A 124 4.39 -1.51 -10.89
N ILE A 125 4.19 -2.75 -11.35
CA ILE A 125 4.88 -3.27 -12.56
C ILE A 125 4.41 -2.52 -13.82
N GLY A 126 3.13 -2.14 -13.90
CA GLY A 126 2.60 -1.43 -15.06
C GLY A 126 2.54 0.09 -14.89
N LEU A 127 2.30 0.61 -13.68
CA LEU A 127 2.39 2.03 -13.34
C LEU A 127 3.23 2.17 -12.07
N PRO A 128 4.57 2.30 -12.21
CA PRO A 128 5.44 2.52 -11.07
C PRO A 128 5.03 3.77 -10.28
N PRO A 129 5.16 3.77 -8.94
CA PRO A 129 4.99 4.98 -8.14
C PRO A 129 5.98 6.06 -8.62
N GLY A 130 5.45 7.22 -8.99
CA GLY A 130 6.23 8.36 -9.48
C GLY A 130 6.76 9.25 -8.35
N ILE A 131 7.80 10.01 -8.68
CA ILE A 131 8.39 11.05 -7.81
C ILE A 131 7.78 12.43 -8.13
N PRO A 132 7.90 13.42 -7.23
CA PRO A 132 7.55 14.81 -7.54
C PRO A 132 8.22 15.29 -8.83
N GLY A 133 7.49 16.03 -9.65
CA GLY A 133 7.96 16.51 -10.96
C GLY A 133 7.86 15.49 -12.12
N ASP A 134 7.32 14.28 -11.91
CA ASP A 134 7.05 13.36 -13.01
C ASP A 134 5.84 13.77 -13.84
N ALA A 135 5.94 13.62 -15.17
CA ALA A 135 4.81 13.75 -16.07
C ALA A 135 3.73 12.71 -15.75
N VAL A 136 2.51 13.17 -15.50
CA VAL A 136 1.39 12.30 -15.18
C VAL A 136 0.27 12.39 -16.20
N VAL A 137 -0.25 11.24 -16.61
CA VAL A 137 -1.53 11.15 -17.35
C VAL A 137 -2.69 11.53 -16.42
N ALA A 138 -3.81 11.88 -17.04
CA ALA A 138 -5.11 12.07 -16.38
C ALA A 138 -5.32 11.04 -15.26
N LEU A 139 -5.63 11.56 -14.07
CA LEU A 139 -5.76 10.77 -12.84
C LEU A 139 -6.77 9.62 -13.01
N GLU A 140 -7.88 9.88 -13.70
CA GLU A 140 -8.96 8.93 -13.93
C GLU A 140 -8.49 7.68 -14.68
N ALA A 141 -7.67 7.83 -15.73
CA ALA A 141 -7.13 6.69 -16.48
C ALA A 141 -6.26 5.78 -15.61
N ARG A 142 -5.40 6.39 -14.76
CA ARG A 142 -4.55 5.64 -13.82
C ARG A 142 -5.39 4.94 -12.74
N GLN A 143 -6.43 5.58 -12.24
CA GLN A 143 -7.34 4.99 -11.25
C GLN A 143 -8.11 3.80 -11.83
N LEU A 144 -8.67 3.94 -13.04
CA LEU A 144 -9.37 2.85 -13.73
C LEU A 144 -8.42 1.67 -14.00
N TRP A 145 -7.22 1.93 -14.51
CA TRP A 145 -6.23 0.89 -14.75
C TRP A 145 -5.77 0.22 -13.44
N TRP A 146 -5.59 0.99 -12.37
CA TRP A 146 -5.26 0.43 -11.05
C TRP A 146 -6.37 -0.49 -10.53
N VAL A 147 -7.64 -0.05 -10.59
CA VAL A 147 -8.79 -0.88 -10.17
C VAL A 147 -8.90 -2.15 -10.99
N LEU A 148 -8.70 -2.06 -12.31
CA LEU A 148 -8.67 -3.22 -13.19
C LEU A 148 -7.57 -4.21 -12.78
N THR A 149 -6.36 -3.70 -12.53
CA THR A 149 -5.20 -4.52 -12.16
C THR A 149 -5.41 -5.21 -10.81
N VAL A 150 -5.88 -4.47 -9.81
CA VAL A 150 -6.19 -4.98 -8.47
C VAL A 150 -7.28 -6.05 -8.54
N THR A 151 -8.32 -5.80 -9.32
CA THR A 151 -9.45 -6.75 -9.46
C THR A 151 -9.01 -8.02 -10.17
N CYS A 152 -8.31 -7.90 -11.30
CA CYS A 152 -7.81 -9.04 -12.06
C CYS A 152 -6.80 -9.86 -11.23
N THR A 153 -5.88 -9.19 -10.53
CA THR A 153 -4.87 -9.84 -9.70
C THR A 153 -5.50 -10.52 -8.48
N GLY A 154 -6.36 -9.80 -7.76
CA GLY A 154 -7.03 -10.31 -6.55
C GLY A 154 -7.92 -11.51 -6.87
N VAL A 155 -8.79 -11.40 -7.87
CA VAL A 155 -9.63 -12.52 -8.32
C VAL A 155 -8.78 -13.66 -8.88
N GLY A 156 -7.74 -13.34 -9.67
CA GLY A 156 -6.85 -14.32 -10.27
C GLY A 156 -6.13 -15.18 -9.23
N LEU A 157 -5.54 -14.54 -8.21
CA LEU A 157 -4.89 -15.24 -7.09
C LEU A 157 -5.89 -16.05 -6.27
N LEU A 158 -7.08 -15.51 -5.99
CA LEU A 158 -8.13 -16.26 -5.27
C LEU A 158 -8.54 -17.50 -6.07
N LEU A 159 -8.77 -17.39 -7.38
CA LEU A 159 -9.13 -18.54 -8.22
C LEU A 159 -7.99 -19.57 -8.31
N LEU A 160 -6.73 -19.13 -8.39
CA LEU A 160 -5.57 -20.02 -8.44
C LEU A 160 -5.39 -20.83 -7.16
N PHE A 161 -5.47 -20.18 -6.01
CA PHE A 161 -5.15 -20.81 -4.73
C PHE A 161 -6.37 -21.40 -4.02
N LEU A 162 -7.57 -20.88 -4.25
CA LEU A 162 -8.80 -21.32 -3.59
C LEU A 162 -9.79 -22.00 -4.52
N GLY A 163 -9.58 -21.96 -5.84
CA GLY A 163 -10.46 -22.60 -6.81
C GLY A 163 -10.50 -24.12 -6.63
N PRO A 164 -11.69 -24.73 -6.42
CA PRO A 164 -11.79 -26.17 -6.16
C PRO A 164 -11.53 -27.02 -7.41
N HIS A 165 -11.72 -26.47 -8.61
CA HIS A 165 -11.61 -27.15 -9.90
C HIS A 165 -10.47 -26.55 -10.75
N TRP A 166 -9.81 -27.38 -11.58
CA TRP A 166 -8.67 -26.95 -12.40
C TRP A 166 -9.01 -25.81 -13.37
N MET A 167 -10.26 -25.75 -13.86
CA MET A 167 -10.74 -24.66 -14.71
C MET A 167 -10.66 -23.29 -14.02
N PHE A 168 -10.93 -23.21 -12.71
CA PHE A 168 -10.76 -21.96 -11.97
C PHE A 168 -9.30 -21.56 -11.90
N LYS A 169 -8.39 -22.52 -11.77
CA LYS A 169 -6.94 -22.25 -11.79
C LYS A 169 -6.50 -21.71 -13.14
N VAL A 170 -6.99 -22.29 -14.24
CA VAL A 170 -6.72 -21.79 -15.59
C VAL A 170 -7.28 -20.38 -15.77
N LEU A 171 -8.53 -20.15 -15.36
CA LEU A 171 -9.14 -18.82 -15.42
C LEU A 171 -8.34 -17.80 -14.61
N GLY A 172 -7.91 -18.17 -13.40
CA GLY A 172 -7.09 -17.32 -12.56
C GLY A 172 -5.73 -17.00 -13.19
N ALA A 173 -5.06 -18.01 -13.78
CA ALA A 173 -3.80 -17.83 -14.50
C ALA A 173 -3.95 -16.89 -15.71
N VAL A 174 -5.06 -17.01 -16.45
CA VAL A 174 -5.36 -16.15 -17.59
C VAL A 174 -5.68 -14.71 -17.15
N LEU A 175 -6.32 -14.52 -16.00
CA LEU A 175 -6.73 -13.20 -15.52
C LEU A 175 -5.53 -12.33 -15.08
N LEU A 176 -4.47 -12.93 -14.54
CA LEU A 176 -3.27 -12.20 -14.08
C LEU A 176 -2.61 -11.31 -15.15
N PRO A 177 -2.35 -11.79 -16.39
CA PRO A 177 -1.72 -10.95 -17.42
C PRO A 177 -2.67 -9.94 -18.07
N VAL A 178 -4.00 -10.09 -17.96
CA VAL A 178 -4.99 -9.21 -18.64
C VAL A 178 -4.69 -7.71 -18.50
N PRO A 179 -4.54 -7.13 -17.30
CA PRO A 179 -4.27 -5.70 -17.15
C PRO A 179 -2.96 -5.25 -17.81
N HIS A 180 -1.95 -6.12 -17.83
CA HIS A 180 -0.65 -5.85 -18.44
C HIS A 180 -0.69 -5.96 -19.97
N LEU A 181 -1.54 -6.83 -20.51
CA LEU A 181 -1.77 -6.95 -21.95
C LEU A 181 -2.58 -5.77 -22.51
N ILE A 182 -3.50 -5.20 -21.71
CA ILE A 182 -4.22 -3.97 -22.06
C ILE A 182 -3.25 -2.77 -22.11
N GLY A 183 -2.19 -2.81 -21.31
CA GLY A 183 -1.18 -1.76 -21.24
C GLY A 183 -1.57 -0.67 -20.25
N ALA A 184 -0.56 -0.13 -19.56
CA ALA A 184 -0.73 0.94 -18.61
C ALA A 184 -0.79 2.31 -19.31
N PRO A 185 -1.59 3.27 -18.79
CA PRO A 185 -1.68 4.61 -19.35
C PRO A 185 -0.42 5.42 -19.02
N TYR A 186 0.49 5.53 -19.99
CA TYR A 186 1.68 6.38 -19.93
C TYR A 186 1.51 7.65 -20.77
N PRO A 187 2.21 8.75 -20.43
CA PRO A 187 2.28 9.90 -21.32
C PRO A 187 3.06 9.54 -22.59
N ASP A 188 2.65 10.08 -23.74
CA ASP A 188 3.31 9.81 -25.03
C ASP A 188 4.78 10.26 -25.05
N VAL A 189 5.12 11.24 -24.21
CA VAL A 189 6.48 11.73 -23.98
C VAL A 189 6.74 11.71 -22.49
N TYR A 190 7.75 10.95 -22.07
CA TYR A 190 8.23 11.01 -20.69
C TYR A 190 8.96 12.32 -20.46
N THR A 191 8.44 13.16 -19.56
CA THR A 191 9.11 14.39 -19.10
C THR A 191 9.22 14.37 -17.59
N GLY A 192 10.21 13.63 -17.07
CA GLY A 192 10.59 13.70 -15.65
C GLY A 192 11.64 14.79 -15.44
N LEU A 193 11.43 15.67 -14.45
CA LEU A 193 12.38 16.73 -14.13
C LEU A 193 13.63 16.19 -13.40
N ALA A 194 13.47 15.08 -12.67
CA ALA A 194 14.56 14.45 -11.93
C ALA A 194 15.25 13.34 -12.73
N PRO A 195 16.52 13.02 -12.42
CA PRO A 195 17.25 11.93 -13.08
C PRO A 195 16.57 10.57 -12.95
N GLU A 196 16.60 9.74 -14.00
CA GLU A 196 16.01 8.40 -14.01
C GLU A 196 16.55 7.48 -12.89
N ILE A 197 17.81 7.66 -12.49
CA ILE A 197 18.41 6.91 -11.38
C ILE A 197 17.67 7.15 -10.06
N LEU A 198 17.14 8.37 -9.85
CA LEU A 198 16.39 8.73 -8.66
C LEU A 198 15.00 8.09 -8.67
N ALA A 199 14.31 8.11 -9.82
CA ALA A 199 13.03 7.43 -10.01
C ALA A 199 13.14 5.91 -9.80
N ASN A 200 14.18 5.29 -10.35
CA ASN A 200 14.46 3.86 -10.14
C ASN A 200 14.74 3.53 -8.68
N ARG A 201 15.50 4.39 -7.97
CA ARG A 201 15.75 4.22 -6.53
C ARG A 201 14.44 4.32 -5.74
N PHE A 202 13.58 5.28 -6.07
CA PHE A 202 12.27 5.43 -5.45
C PHE A 202 11.41 4.19 -5.64
N TYR A 203 11.33 3.68 -6.87
CA TYR A 203 10.60 2.45 -7.19
C TYR A 203 11.07 1.27 -6.33
N LEU A 204 12.38 1.01 -6.29
CA LEU A 204 12.94 -0.10 -5.52
C LEU A 204 12.68 0.03 -4.02
N VAL A 205 12.85 1.23 -3.47
CA VAL A 205 12.53 1.49 -2.06
C VAL A 205 11.03 1.28 -1.82
N ALA A 206 10.14 1.80 -2.65
CA ALA A 206 8.70 1.64 -2.49
C ALA A 206 8.27 0.16 -2.52
N VAL A 207 8.85 -0.64 -3.44
CA VAL A 207 8.65 -2.09 -3.53
C VAL A 207 8.99 -2.79 -2.22
N ILE A 208 10.17 -2.50 -1.65
CA ILE A 208 10.65 -3.13 -0.42
C ILE A 208 9.82 -2.67 0.80
N VAL A 209 9.58 -1.38 0.92
CA VAL A 209 8.86 -0.78 2.04
C VAL A 209 7.42 -1.31 2.11
N ASN A 210 6.74 -1.41 0.97
CA ASN A 210 5.40 -2.00 0.91
C ASN A 210 5.41 -3.50 1.23
N ALA A 211 6.41 -4.25 0.75
CA ALA A 211 6.54 -5.67 1.10
C ALA A 211 6.65 -5.87 2.62
N ILE A 212 7.50 -5.07 3.29
CA ILE A 212 7.65 -5.13 4.74
C ILE A 212 6.33 -4.84 5.46
N PHE A 213 5.62 -3.77 5.07
CA PHE A 213 4.32 -3.42 5.64
C PHE A 213 3.33 -4.59 5.56
N TRP A 214 3.18 -5.19 4.38
CA TRP A 214 2.23 -6.28 4.15
C TRP A 214 2.59 -7.57 4.89
N LEU A 215 3.88 -7.90 4.99
CA LEU A 215 4.34 -9.06 5.76
C LEU A 215 4.12 -8.86 7.26
N VAL A 216 4.45 -7.68 7.79
CA VAL A 216 4.19 -7.33 9.19
C VAL A 216 2.69 -7.36 9.48
N LEU A 217 1.86 -6.76 8.63
CA LEU A 217 0.41 -6.76 8.77
C LEU A 217 -0.16 -8.19 8.73
N GLY A 218 0.28 -9.02 7.77
CA GLY A 218 -0.15 -10.40 7.62
C GLY A 218 0.19 -11.27 8.83
N ALA A 219 1.45 -11.23 9.29
CA ALA A 219 1.88 -11.99 10.46
C ALA A 219 1.18 -11.54 11.75
N THR A 220 1.17 -10.23 12.03
CA THR A 220 0.60 -9.69 13.26
C THR A 220 -0.90 -9.90 13.32
N SER A 221 -1.63 -9.64 12.23
CA SER A 221 -3.09 -9.87 12.17
C SER A 221 -3.44 -11.34 12.44
N ALA A 222 -2.74 -12.30 11.83
CA ALA A 222 -3.01 -13.73 12.03
C ALA A 222 -2.70 -14.19 13.47
N VAL A 223 -1.57 -13.75 14.04
CA VAL A 223 -1.20 -14.08 15.43
C VAL A 223 -2.22 -13.51 16.42
N LEU A 224 -2.58 -12.24 16.26
CA LEU A 224 -3.55 -11.57 17.14
C LEU A 224 -4.94 -12.19 17.00
N PHE A 225 -5.38 -12.44 15.77
CA PHE A 225 -6.64 -13.13 15.50
C PHE A 225 -6.64 -14.50 16.21
N ARG A 226 -5.61 -15.34 16.03
CA ARG A 226 -5.53 -16.65 16.72
C ARG A 226 -5.57 -16.53 18.25
N ARG A 227 -4.78 -15.63 18.85
CA ARG A 227 -4.72 -15.45 20.32
C ARG A 227 -6.06 -15.04 20.91
N LEU A 228 -6.80 -14.17 20.21
CA LEU A 228 -8.13 -13.72 20.65
C LEU A 228 -9.19 -14.83 20.60
N ALA A 229 -9.04 -15.86 19.76
CA ALA A 229 -9.91 -17.05 19.81
C ALA A 229 -9.67 -17.91 21.05
N GLN A 230 -8.40 -18.10 21.41
CA GLN A 230 -8.02 -18.97 22.53
C GLN A 230 -8.58 -18.43 23.85
N LYS A 231 -8.56 -17.10 24.05
CA LYS A 231 -9.16 -16.45 25.23
C LYS A 231 -10.68 -16.57 25.36
N THR A 232 -11.39 -16.98 24.31
CA THR A 232 -12.87 -17.09 24.34
C THR A 232 -13.40 -18.47 24.68
N VAL A 233 -12.53 -19.49 24.78
CA VAL A 233 -12.88 -20.83 25.27
C VAL A 233 -12.46 -20.88 26.74
N PRO A 234 -13.39 -20.98 27.71
CA PRO A 234 -13.00 -21.16 29.11
C PRO A 234 -12.32 -22.52 29.26
N GLU A 235 -11.17 -22.57 29.93
CA GLU A 235 -10.62 -23.84 30.43
C GLU A 235 -11.64 -24.40 31.42
N SER A 236 -12.18 -25.59 31.10
CA SER A 236 -13.10 -26.36 31.93
C SER A 236 -12.34 -27.23 32.91
#